data_AF-A0A955VL06-F1
#
_entry.id   AF-A0A955VL06-F1
#
_cell.length_a   1.000
_cell.length_b   1.000
_cell.length_c   1.000
_cell.angle_alpha   90.00
_cell.angle_beta   90.00
_cell.angle_gamma   90.00
#
_symmetry.space_group_name_H-M   'P 1'
#
loop_
_entity.id
_entity.type
_entity.pdbx_description
1 polymer ?
#
loop_
_entity_poly.entity_id
_entity_poly.type
_entity_poly.pdbx_seq_one_letter_code
_entity_poly.pdbx_strand_id
1 'polypeptide(L)'
;MRRLSIFAMLLLLGTAVTCKPESEGSDKTPKKNEKTPDPNGGTEKNPTPSPTPSGGDTCESVCKQLDACKSKLGQPTNAQLTTACVNACKATPAMLQTYKTSAQMLCKQAGINVGTPTPTPTGGDCKSLCAQLTACKRTKGVAVTPGEITGCLTGCNASPMAKAGLAQSVKVFCGANVVPTPTPAPTPTPTPSPTGDDACKTVCEKIQGCRTKLGQPVVPQALQACISGCKVSPASKQALEMSANMLCKQAGVTTPTPTPTPTPTPTPTPTPTPTPTGGDVCDKLCKRMAACYKKMGTPNVEQMVTSCSTNCNTHLKNNPQALQAYKMGIDRVCQQVGIK
;
A
#
# COMPACT_ATOMS: atom_id res chain seq x y z
N MET A 1 15.53 21.70 -14.56
CA MET A 1 16.86 21.35 -14.00
C MET A 1 17.02 21.72 -12.51
N ARG A 2 16.07 21.42 -11.60
CA ARG A 2 16.16 21.84 -10.18
C ARG A 2 15.86 20.75 -9.12
N ARG A 3 15.88 19.47 -9.49
CA ARG A 3 15.66 18.35 -8.54
C ARG A 3 16.89 17.47 -8.27
N LEU A 4 18.07 17.84 -8.79
CA LEU A 4 19.28 17.01 -8.72
C LEU A 4 20.15 17.20 -7.46
N SER A 5 19.81 18.11 -6.53
CA SER A 5 20.78 18.55 -5.50
C SER A 5 20.76 17.77 -4.18
N ILE A 6 19.73 16.95 -3.90
CA ILE A 6 19.55 16.36 -2.55
C ILE A 6 20.22 14.98 -2.43
N PHE A 7 20.27 14.19 -3.52
CA PHE A 7 20.92 12.88 -3.48
C PHE A 7 22.45 12.96 -3.50
N ALA A 8 23.03 14.01 -4.08
CA ALA A 8 24.49 14.22 -4.10
C ALA A 8 25.06 14.65 -2.73
N MET A 9 24.26 15.33 -1.90
CA MET A 9 24.70 15.81 -0.58
C MET A 9 24.86 14.68 0.46
N LEU A 10 24.10 13.58 0.33
CA LEU A 10 24.18 12.44 1.24
C LEU A 10 25.40 11.52 0.97
N LEU A 11 25.99 11.58 -0.23
CA LEU A 11 27.18 10.79 -0.59
C LEU A 11 28.51 11.51 -0.25
N LEU A 12 28.50 12.84 -0.07
CA LEU A 12 29.72 13.62 0.24
C LEU A 12 30.07 13.71 1.74
N LEU A 13 29.17 13.33 2.64
CA LEU A 13 29.42 13.36 4.09
C LEU A 13 30.22 12.15 4.61
N GLY A 14 30.67 11.25 3.72
CA GLY A 14 31.37 10.01 4.08
C GLY A 14 32.91 10.08 4.06
N THR A 15 33.52 11.20 3.67
CA THR A 15 34.99 11.28 3.51
C THR A 15 35.56 12.59 4.04
N ALA A 16 35.70 12.71 5.36
CA ALA A 16 36.74 13.52 6.01
C ALA A 16 36.58 13.38 7.53
N VAL A 17 37.52 12.71 8.20
CA VAL A 17 38.26 13.17 9.40
C VAL A 17 39.30 12.09 9.70
N THR A 18 40.54 12.32 9.27
CA THR A 18 41.73 11.80 9.96
C THR A 18 42.49 13.01 10.45
N CYS A 19 42.37 13.33 11.74
CA CYS A 19 43.25 14.28 12.40
C CYS A 19 44.15 13.51 13.36
N LYS A 20 45.45 13.60 13.08
CA LYS A 20 46.59 13.13 13.86
C LYS A 20 46.85 14.15 15.00
N PRO A 21 47.08 13.74 16.26
CA PRO A 21 47.53 14.67 17.29
C PRO A 21 49.06 14.66 17.36
N GLU A 22 49.65 15.85 17.23
CA GLU A 22 51.02 16.16 17.59
C GLU A 22 51.04 16.82 18.98
N SER A 23 52.06 16.45 19.74
CA SER A 23 52.34 16.79 21.14
C SER A 23 53.00 18.15 21.30
N GLU A 24 52.74 18.82 22.43
CA GLU A 24 53.62 19.68 23.25
C GLU A 24 52.66 20.50 24.17
N GLY A 25 52.94 20.87 25.41
CA GLY A 25 54.15 20.99 26.20
C GLY A 25 53.85 22.06 27.27
N SER A 26 54.35 21.85 28.48
CA SER A 26 53.94 22.44 29.75
C SER A 26 54.15 23.96 29.97
N ASP A 27 53.51 24.42 31.06
CA ASP A 27 54.05 25.32 32.11
C ASP A 27 53.92 26.86 31.93
N LYS A 28 53.04 27.49 32.73
CA LYS A 28 53.37 28.35 33.90
C LYS A 28 52.25 29.32 34.27
N THR A 29 51.78 29.19 35.51
CA THR A 29 51.12 30.21 36.33
C THR A 29 52.16 31.26 36.81
N PRO A 30 51.77 32.49 37.22
CA PRO A 30 51.45 32.68 38.64
C PRO A 30 50.41 33.77 39.01
N LYS A 31 49.66 33.47 40.09
CA LYS A 31 49.22 34.30 41.25
C LYS A 31 48.99 35.82 41.10
N LYS A 32 47.83 36.33 41.59
CA LYS A 32 47.65 36.87 42.97
C LYS A 32 46.25 37.48 43.24
N ASN A 33 45.73 37.16 44.42
CA ASN A 33 45.00 37.94 45.45
C ASN A 33 43.75 38.79 45.08
N GLU A 34 42.56 38.52 45.62
CA GLU A 34 42.06 38.58 47.02
C GLU A 34 41.50 39.97 47.39
N LYS A 35 40.16 40.10 47.49
CA LYS A 35 39.44 40.84 48.55
C LYS A 35 37.90 40.68 48.48
N THR A 36 37.32 40.31 49.62
CA THR A 36 35.91 40.49 50.08
C THR A 36 36.00 40.93 51.57
N PRO A 37 34.93 41.30 52.30
CA PRO A 37 33.50 41.60 51.99
C PRO A 37 33.14 43.05 52.43
N ASP A 38 31.91 43.61 52.36
CA ASP A 38 30.68 43.34 53.14
C ASP A 38 29.64 44.51 52.89
N PRO A 39 28.45 44.65 53.53
CA PRO A 39 27.12 44.23 53.04
C PRO A 39 26.06 45.37 52.94
N ASN A 40 24.80 44.98 52.71
CA ASN A 40 23.54 45.75 52.56
C ASN A 40 23.18 46.11 51.11
N GLY A 41 21.97 45.91 50.61
CA GLY A 41 20.70 45.47 51.18
C GLY A 41 19.63 45.85 50.15
N GLY A 42 18.69 44.94 49.84
CA GLY A 42 17.69 45.21 48.82
C GLY A 42 16.96 43.95 48.37
N THR A 43 15.94 43.57 49.14
CA THR A 43 14.90 42.62 48.75
C THR A 43 14.19 43.08 47.49
N GLU A 44 14.40 42.38 46.36
CA GLU A 44 13.52 42.49 45.20
C GLU A 44 13.01 41.09 44.81
N LYS A 45 11.69 41.03 44.61
CA LYS A 45 10.91 39.81 44.45
C LYS A 45 11.28 39.08 43.16
N ASN A 46 11.60 37.81 43.33
CA ASN A 46 11.76 36.77 42.32
C ASN A 46 10.55 36.70 41.36
N PRO A 47 10.70 36.87 40.03
CA PRO A 47 9.67 36.48 39.08
C PRO A 47 9.70 34.96 38.89
N THR A 48 8.57 34.33 39.19
CA THR A 48 8.27 32.92 38.95
C THR A 48 8.65 32.50 37.53
N PRO A 49 9.32 31.36 37.32
CA PRO A 49 9.58 30.86 35.97
C PRO A 49 8.25 30.51 35.29
N SER A 50 8.04 31.10 34.10
CA SER A 50 6.96 30.71 33.19
C SER A 50 7.02 29.21 32.87
N PRO A 51 5.87 28.55 32.69
CA PRO A 51 5.82 27.11 32.45
C PRO A 51 6.51 26.76 31.13
N THR A 52 7.48 25.84 31.23
CA THR A 52 8.08 25.13 30.11
C THR A 52 6.98 24.54 29.20
N PRO A 53 6.99 24.79 27.88
CA PRO A 53 6.08 24.08 26.98
C PRO A 53 6.52 22.62 26.90
N SER A 54 5.82 21.77 27.65
CA SER A 54 5.95 20.31 27.58
C SER A 54 5.34 19.83 26.27
N GLY A 55 6.16 19.28 25.37
CA GLY A 55 5.69 18.58 24.16
C GLY A 55 6.43 18.87 22.85
N GLY A 56 7.65 19.40 22.85
CA GLY A 56 8.45 19.57 21.62
C GLY A 56 9.24 18.31 21.26
N ASP A 57 9.19 17.86 20.00
CA ASP A 57 10.09 16.80 19.51
C ASP A 57 11.54 17.22 19.70
N THR A 58 12.27 16.53 20.58
CA THR A 58 13.70 16.76 20.74
C THR A 58 14.47 16.20 19.56
N CYS A 59 15.64 16.78 19.25
CA CYS A 59 16.56 16.22 18.23
C CYS A 59 16.82 14.72 18.44
N GLU A 60 16.84 14.28 19.70
CA GLU A 60 17.03 12.88 20.06
C GLU A 60 15.85 11.99 19.67
N SER A 61 14.61 12.47 19.76
CA SER A 61 13.43 11.69 19.34
C SER A 61 13.42 11.49 17.81
N VAL A 62 13.75 12.54 17.05
CA VAL A 62 13.79 12.50 15.58
C VAL A 62 14.89 11.58 15.08
N CYS A 63 16.08 11.62 15.68
CA CYS A 63 17.18 10.73 15.30
C CYS A 63 16.91 9.26 15.66
N LYS A 64 16.33 8.98 16.85
CA LYS A 64 15.90 7.61 17.21
C LYS A 64 14.83 7.06 16.27
N GLN A 65 13.91 7.91 15.82
CA GLN A 65 12.88 7.52 14.87
C GLN A 65 13.46 7.20 13.48
N LEU A 66 14.45 7.97 13.04
CA LEU A 66 15.17 7.70 11.78
C LEU A 66 15.85 6.32 11.81
N ASP A 67 16.50 5.96 12.91
CA ASP A 67 17.17 4.65 13.05
C ASP A 67 16.19 3.49 13.10
N ALA A 68 15.05 3.64 13.80
CA ALA A 68 13.99 2.63 13.79
C ALA A 68 13.47 2.35 12.37
N CYS A 69 13.37 3.39 11.54
CA CYS A 69 12.90 3.27 10.17
C CYS A 69 13.95 2.66 9.24
N LYS A 70 15.23 2.99 9.42
CA LYS A 70 16.34 2.33 8.71
C LYS A 70 16.43 0.85 9.04
N SER A 71 16.29 0.48 10.32
CA SER A 71 16.30 -0.91 10.77
C SER A 71 15.20 -1.73 10.09
N LYS A 72 13.98 -1.19 9.98
CA LYS A 72 12.87 -1.86 9.26
C LYS A 72 13.10 -2.01 7.76
N LEU A 73 13.89 -1.13 7.14
CA LEU A 73 14.26 -1.20 5.73
C LEU A 73 15.48 -2.10 5.47
N GLY A 74 16.03 -2.75 6.49
CA GLY A 74 17.27 -3.53 6.36
C GLY A 74 18.50 -2.67 6.05
N GLN A 75 18.42 -1.37 6.32
CA GLN A 75 19.56 -0.46 6.17
C GLN A 75 20.45 -0.53 7.42
N PRO A 76 21.78 -0.40 7.27
CA PRO A 76 22.69 -0.43 8.39
C PRO A 76 22.41 0.74 9.35
N THR A 77 22.17 0.42 10.62
CA THR A 77 22.14 1.38 11.72
C THR A 77 23.53 1.44 12.34
N ASN A 78 24.13 2.64 12.44
CA ASN A 78 25.41 2.84 13.10
C ASN A 78 25.21 3.86 14.24
N ALA A 79 25.61 3.51 15.46
CA ALA A 79 25.54 4.40 16.63
C ALA A 79 26.25 5.75 16.39
N GLN A 80 27.32 5.77 15.60
CA GLN A 80 28.01 7.00 15.20
C GLN A 80 27.13 7.90 14.33
N LEU A 81 26.22 7.33 13.54
CA LEU A 81 25.27 8.06 12.71
C LEU A 81 24.18 8.73 13.55
N THR A 82 23.72 8.06 14.60
CA THR A 82 22.77 8.61 15.58
C THR A 82 23.39 9.79 16.32
N THR A 83 24.64 9.65 16.79
CA THR A 83 25.38 10.73 17.45
C THR A 83 25.62 11.92 16.50
N ALA A 84 26.00 11.65 15.24
CA ALA A 84 26.16 12.68 14.23
C ALA A 84 24.85 13.42 13.94
N CYS A 85 23.73 12.70 13.84
CA CYS A 85 22.40 13.28 13.68
C CYS A 85 22.02 14.21 14.86
N VAL A 86 22.26 13.77 16.10
CA VAL A 86 21.96 14.57 17.30
C VAL A 86 22.84 15.82 17.35
N ASN A 87 24.14 15.71 17.02
CA ASN A 87 25.07 16.84 17.03
C ASN A 87 24.74 17.85 15.92
N ALA A 88 24.43 17.39 14.70
CA ALA A 88 24.03 18.26 13.58
C ALA A 88 22.71 18.98 13.88
N CYS A 89 21.77 18.30 14.53
CA CYS A 89 20.50 18.89 14.92
C CYS A 89 20.64 19.94 16.03
N LYS A 90 21.55 19.74 17.00
CA LYS A 90 21.87 20.73 18.04
C LYS A 90 22.62 21.95 17.49
N ALA A 91 23.46 21.77 16.47
CA ALA A 91 24.26 22.85 15.89
C ALA A 91 23.41 23.85 15.07
N THR A 92 22.29 23.43 14.49
CA THR A 92 21.46 24.32 13.67
C THR A 92 19.99 23.92 13.74
N PRO A 93 19.11 24.72 14.40
CA PRO A 93 17.68 24.43 14.50
C PRO A 93 16.97 24.23 13.14
N ALA A 94 17.48 24.85 12.06
CA ALA A 94 16.98 24.64 10.70
C ALA A 94 17.17 23.20 10.18
N MET A 95 18.20 22.48 10.68
CA MET A 95 18.44 21.08 10.32
C MET A 95 17.40 20.14 10.92
N LEU A 96 16.82 20.48 12.08
CA LEU A 96 15.79 19.65 12.73
C LEU A 96 14.60 19.41 11.79
N GLN A 97 14.14 20.43 11.07
CA GLN A 97 13.01 20.28 10.15
C GLN A 97 13.35 19.42 8.93
N THR A 98 14.59 19.52 8.44
CA THR A 98 15.11 18.68 7.36
C THR A 98 15.20 17.21 7.79
N TYR A 99 15.69 16.94 9.00
CA TYR A 99 15.73 15.59 9.57
C TYR A 99 14.33 15.04 9.84
N LYS A 100 13.37 15.84 10.33
CA LYS A 100 11.97 15.43 10.50
C LYS A 100 11.35 14.99 9.17
N THR A 101 11.54 15.79 8.12
CA THR A 101 11.01 15.48 6.78
C THR A 101 11.65 14.21 6.22
N SER A 102 12.95 14.04 6.41
CA SER A 102 13.70 12.85 5.98
C SER A 102 13.26 11.59 6.72
N ALA A 103 13.08 11.68 8.05
CA ALA A 103 12.57 10.59 8.88
C ALA A 103 11.16 10.20 8.44
N GLN A 104 10.26 11.16 8.22
CA GLN A 104 8.89 10.88 7.75
C GLN A 104 8.86 10.14 6.41
N MET A 105 9.70 10.53 5.44
CA MET A 105 9.77 9.85 4.15
C MET A 105 10.29 8.41 4.29
N LEU A 106 11.36 8.20 5.05
CA LEU A 106 11.93 6.87 5.27
C LEU A 106 11.00 5.97 6.08
N CYS A 107 10.36 6.51 7.11
CA CYS A 107 9.39 5.76 7.90
C CYS A 107 8.14 5.40 7.10
N LYS A 108 7.69 6.28 6.21
CA LYS A 108 6.60 5.97 5.27
C LYS A 108 6.97 4.84 4.32
N GLN A 109 8.21 4.79 3.83
CA GLN A 109 8.72 3.66 3.04
C GLN A 109 8.80 2.36 3.86
N ALA A 110 9.12 2.48 5.16
CA ALA A 110 9.19 1.37 6.10
C ALA A 110 7.81 0.89 6.60
N GLY A 111 6.71 1.54 6.20
CA GLY A 111 5.37 1.26 6.72
C GLY A 111 5.14 1.68 8.18
N ILE A 112 6.01 2.54 8.73
CA ILE A 112 5.89 3.12 10.08
C ILE A 112 5.15 4.46 9.96
N ASN A 113 3.98 4.57 10.60
CA ASN A 113 3.29 5.86 10.72
C ASN A 113 4.00 6.74 11.76
N VAL A 114 4.63 7.81 11.29
CA VAL A 114 5.23 8.86 12.12
C VAL A 114 4.23 9.99 12.26
N GLY A 115 3.83 10.30 13.49
CA GLY A 115 2.92 11.41 13.76
C GLY A 115 3.49 12.73 13.25
N THR A 116 2.76 13.39 12.35
CA THR A 116 2.75 14.85 12.21
C THR A 116 1.41 15.36 12.73
N PRO A 117 1.33 16.57 13.30
CA PRO A 117 0.04 17.21 13.52
C PRO A 117 -0.61 17.41 12.15
N THR A 118 -1.54 16.52 11.81
CA THR A 118 -2.31 16.56 10.56
C THR A 118 -3.64 17.24 10.87
N PRO A 119 -4.15 18.13 9.98
CA PRO A 119 -5.52 18.61 10.07
C PRO A 119 -6.48 17.42 10.15
N THR A 120 -7.49 17.58 10.99
CA THR A 120 -8.58 16.63 11.27
C THR A 120 -8.92 15.77 10.07
N PRO A 121 -8.73 14.44 10.14
CA PRO A 121 -9.28 13.55 9.12
C PRO A 121 -10.79 13.60 9.26
N THR A 122 -11.49 13.94 8.16
CA THR A 122 -12.90 13.58 7.97
C THR A 122 -13.00 12.06 7.92
N GLY A 123 -12.91 11.44 9.10
CA GLY A 123 -13.22 10.04 9.31
C GLY A 123 -14.72 9.83 9.15
N GLY A 124 -15.09 8.71 8.54
CA GLY A 124 -16.48 8.27 8.41
C GLY A 124 -17.25 8.44 9.72
N ASP A 125 -18.56 8.67 9.60
CA ASP A 125 -19.41 8.80 10.78
C ASP A 125 -19.29 7.57 11.69
N CYS A 126 -19.59 7.74 12.98
CA CYS A 126 -19.53 6.65 13.96
C CYS A 126 -20.36 5.44 13.54
N LYS A 127 -21.41 5.68 12.76
CA LYS A 127 -22.25 4.65 12.16
C LYS A 127 -21.47 3.77 11.18
N SER A 128 -20.68 4.34 10.28
CA SER A 128 -19.83 3.60 9.34
C SER A 128 -18.74 2.79 10.06
N LEU A 129 -18.10 3.35 11.10
CA LEU A 129 -17.05 2.63 11.84
C LEU A 129 -17.62 1.45 12.64
N CYS A 130 -18.77 1.62 13.30
CA CYS A 130 -19.44 0.53 14.01
C CYS A 130 -19.98 -0.55 13.06
N ALA A 131 -20.45 -0.17 11.87
CA ALA A 131 -20.86 -1.12 10.83
C ALA A 131 -19.68 -1.96 10.32
N GLN A 132 -18.53 -1.33 10.07
CA GLN A 132 -17.30 -2.02 9.64
C GLN A 132 -16.80 -3.02 10.71
N LEU A 133 -16.78 -2.61 11.98
CA LEU A 133 -16.38 -3.49 13.08
C LEU A 133 -17.33 -4.70 13.19
N THR A 134 -18.64 -4.47 13.04
CA THR A 134 -19.66 -5.51 13.10
C THR A 134 -19.52 -6.51 11.94
N ALA A 135 -19.35 -6.02 10.71
CA ALA A 135 -19.16 -6.87 9.53
C ALA A 135 -17.91 -7.75 9.68
N CYS A 136 -16.83 -7.16 10.17
CA CYS A 136 -15.56 -7.83 10.39
C CYS A 136 -15.61 -8.91 11.49
N LYS A 137 -16.29 -8.63 12.61
CA LYS A 137 -16.54 -9.66 13.64
C LYS A 137 -17.32 -10.84 13.08
N ARG A 138 -18.36 -10.60 12.27
CA ARG A 138 -19.14 -11.67 11.62
C ARG A 138 -18.28 -12.51 10.66
N THR A 139 -17.42 -11.90 9.85
CA THR A 139 -16.52 -12.64 8.95
C THR A 139 -15.51 -13.52 9.69
N LYS A 140 -15.22 -13.21 10.96
CA LYS A 140 -14.33 -13.98 11.83
C LYS A 140 -15.08 -14.95 12.76
N GLY A 141 -16.38 -15.14 12.58
CA GLY A 141 -17.20 -16.02 13.42
C GLY A 141 -17.39 -15.52 14.85
N VAL A 142 -17.10 -14.24 15.13
CA VAL A 142 -17.31 -13.63 16.44
C VAL A 142 -18.75 -13.13 16.52
N ALA A 143 -19.52 -13.68 17.47
CA ALA A 143 -20.88 -13.23 17.74
C ALA A 143 -20.89 -11.74 18.13
N VAL A 144 -21.83 -10.99 17.57
CA VAL A 144 -22.02 -9.56 17.89
C VAL A 144 -23.36 -9.42 18.59
N THR A 145 -23.33 -8.98 19.84
CA THR A 145 -24.55 -8.74 20.63
C THR A 145 -25.15 -7.37 20.31
N PRO A 146 -26.47 -7.19 20.44
CA PRO A 146 -27.11 -5.88 20.28
C PRO A 146 -26.52 -4.80 21.21
N GLY A 147 -26.09 -5.19 22.42
CA GLY A 147 -25.44 -4.29 23.38
C GLY A 147 -24.09 -3.75 22.92
N GLU A 148 -23.31 -4.53 22.17
CA GLU A 148 -22.03 -4.08 21.62
C GLU A 148 -22.20 -3.05 20.49
N ILE A 149 -23.27 -3.15 19.69
CA ILE A 149 -23.56 -2.18 18.63
C ILE A 149 -24.00 -0.84 19.26
N THR A 150 -24.89 -0.89 20.25
CA THR A 150 -25.31 0.29 21.01
C THR A 150 -24.13 0.91 21.76
N GLY A 151 -23.31 0.11 22.44
CA GLY A 151 -22.11 0.57 23.14
C GLY A 151 -21.08 1.20 22.19
N CYS A 152 -20.92 0.65 20.98
CA CYS A 152 -20.05 1.21 19.95
C CYS A 152 -20.52 2.61 19.50
N LEU A 153 -21.82 2.78 19.24
CA LEU A 153 -22.37 4.06 18.80
C LEU A 153 -22.34 5.12 19.91
N THR A 154 -22.71 4.75 21.13
CA THR A 154 -22.69 5.65 22.30
C THR A 154 -21.26 6.06 22.64
N GLY A 155 -20.32 5.10 22.67
CA GLY A 155 -18.92 5.37 22.94
C GLY A 155 -18.25 6.23 21.87
N CYS A 156 -18.55 6.00 20.60
CA CYS A 156 -17.95 6.77 19.50
C CYS A 156 -18.43 8.23 19.46
N ASN A 157 -19.68 8.50 19.82
CA ASN A 157 -20.23 9.85 19.87
C ASN A 157 -19.82 10.65 21.12
N ALA A 158 -19.28 9.99 22.16
CA ALA A 158 -18.95 10.64 23.42
C ALA A 158 -17.71 11.54 23.37
N SER A 159 -16.73 11.26 22.48
CA SER A 159 -15.52 12.08 22.37
C SER A 159 -14.75 11.84 21.05
N PRO A 160 -14.07 12.87 20.49
CA PRO A 160 -13.16 12.70 19.35
C PRO A 160 -12.07 11.63 19.58
N MET A 161 -11.61 11.48 20.82
CA MET A 161 -10.62 10.44 21.18
C MET A 161 -11.22 9.03 21.10
N ALA A 162 -12.51 8.88 21.41
CA ALA A 162 -13.21 7.60 21.31
C ALA A 162 -13.44 7.19 19.85
N LYS A 163 -13.71 8.16 18.95
CA LYS A 163 -13.79 7.91 17.50
C LYS A 163 -12.45 7.44 16.92
N ALA A 164 -11.33 8.03 17.36
CA ALA A 164 -9.99 7.58 16.96
C ALA A 164 -9.66 6.18 17.50
N GLY A 165 -10.03 5.90 18.75
CA GLY A 165 -9.91 4.56 19.35
C GLY A 165 -10.70 3.51 18.58
N LEU A 166 -11.93 3.81 18.17
CA LEU A 166 -12.76 2.89 17.38
C LEU A 166 -12.16 2.62 15.99
N ALA A 167 -11.67 3.65 15.30
CA ALA A 167 -10.99 3.49 14.01
C ALA A 167 -9.73 2.62 14.12
N GLN A 168 -9.00 2.72 15.23
CA GLN A 168 -7.85 1.87 15.51
C GLN A 168 -8.26 0.43 15.80
N SER A 169 -9.32 0.21 16.57
CA SER A 169 -9.89 -1.11 16.83
C SER A 169 -10.34 -1.82 15.56
N VAL A 170 -10.96 -1.10 14.61
CA VAL A 170 -11.30 -1.66 13.29
C VAL A 170 -10.04 -2.10 12.54
N LYS A 171 -8.98 -1.28 12.52
CA LYS A 171 -7.71 -1.65 11.85
C LYS A 171 -7.05 -2.87 12.46
N VAL A 172 -6.99 -2.95 13.79
CA VAL A 172 -6.36 -4.07 14.50
C VAL A 172 -7.18 -5.35 14.32
N PHE A 173 -8.50 -5.26 14.45
CA PHE A 173 -9.36 -6.43 14.41
C PHE A 173 -9.57 -6.95 12.99
N CYS A 174 -9.57 -6.07 11.98
CA CYS A 174 -9.85 -6.45 10.59
C CYS A 174 -8.61 -6.66 9.74
N GLY A 175 -7.42 -6.33 10.27
CA GLY A 175 -6.17 -6.36 9.52
C GLY A 175 -6.10 -5.20 8.52
N ALA A 176 -4.93 -4.59 8.40
CA ALA A 176 -4.73 -3.42 7.53
C ALA A 176 -4.67 -3.73 6.02
N ASN A 177 -5.04 -4.94 5.58
CA ASN A 177 -4.95 -5.35 4.18
C ASN A 177 -5.91 -6.50 3.88
N VAL A 178 -7.07 -6.20 3.31
CA VAL A 178 -7.74 -7.16 2.42
C VAL A 178 -7.11 -6.95 1.04
N VAL A 179 -6.03 -7.68 0.75
CA VAL A 179 -5.52 -7.86 -0.62
C VAL A 179 -6.45 -8.89 -1.28
N PRO A 180 -6.95 -8.67 -2.51
CA PRO A 180 -7.72 -9.68 -3.22
C PRO A 180 -6.86 -10.93 -3.43
N THR A 181 -7.40 -12.07 -3.04
CA THR A 181 -6.88 -13.41 -3.36
C THR A 181 -6.53 -13.48 -4.85
N PRO A 182 -5.37 -14.05 -5.26
CA PRO A 182 -5.06 -14.24 -6.68
C PRO A 182 -6.13 -15.13 -7.31
N THR A 183 -6.80 -14.57 -8.31
CA THR A 183 -7.73 -15.28 -9.18
C THR A 183 -6.99 -16.43 -9.85
N PRO A 184 -7.49 -17.68 -9.77
CA PRO A 184 -6.91 -18.79 -10.54
C PRO A 184 -6.98 -18.47 -12.04
N ALA A 185 -5.98 -18.96 -12.78
CA ALA A 185 -5.89 -18.80 -14.24
C ALA A 185 -7.23 -19.18 -14.91
N PRO A 186 -7.65 -18.46 -15.97
CA PRO A 186 -8.96 -18.67 -16.57
C PRO A 186 -9.04 -20.07 -17.16
N THR A 187 -9.78 -20.95 -16.50
CA THR A 187 -10.45 -22.08 -17.14
C THR A 187 -11.30 -21.52 -18.28
N PRO A 188 -11.33 -22.14 -19.48
CA PRO A 188 -12.15 -21.67 -20.59
C PRO A 188 -13.56 -21.40 -20.08
N THR A 189 -13.96 -20.13 -20.19
CA THR A 189 -15.25 -19.65 -19.70
C THR A 189 -16.34 -20.45 -20.42
N PRO A 190 -17.19 -21.22 -19.70
CA PRO A 190 -18.38 -21.77 -20.33
C PRO A 190 -19.15 -20.59 -20.92
N THR A 191 -19.60 -20.74 -22.17
CA THR A 191 -20.44 -19.76 -22.88
C THR A 191 -21.41 -19.09 -21.89
N PRO A 192 -21.42 -17.75 -21.78
CA PRO A 192 -22.19 -17.07 -20.76
C PRO A 192 -23.64 -17.56 -20.82
N SER A 193 -24.09 -18.17 -19.73
CA SER A 193 -25.49 -18.48 -19.52
C SER A 193 -26.27 -17.17 -19.67
N PRO A 194 -27.39 -17.13 -20.41
CA PRO A 194 -28.07 -15.89 -20.74
C PRO A 194 -28.34 -15.08 -19.47
N THR A 195 -27.92 -13.82 -19.49
CA THR A 195 -28.18 -12.84 -18.44
C THR A 195 -29.69 -12.81 -18.16
N GLY A 196 -30.10 -12.53 -16.92
CA GLY A 196 -31.51 -12.60 -16.50
C GLY A 196 -32.49 -11.88 -17.44
N ASP A 197 -32.05 -10.81 -18.09
CA ASP A 197 -32.83 -10.04 -19.07
C ASP A 197 -33.03 -10.79 -20.41
N ASP A 198 -32.04 -11.52 -20.89
CA ASP A 198 -32.11 -12.30 -22.14
C ASP A 198 -33.02 -13.53 -21.98
N ALA A 199 -33.00 -14.15 -20.80
CA ALA A 199 -33.87 -15.26 -20.47
C ALA A 199 -35.36 -14.84 -20.43
N CYS A 200 -35.66 -13.66 -19.87
CA CYS A 200 -37.02 -13.14 -19.82
C CYS A 200 -37.59 -12.84 -21.22
N LYS A 201 -36.78 -12.22 -22.08
CA LYS A 201 -37.14 -11.95 -23.47
C LYS A 201 -37.48 -13.25 -24.21
N THR A 202 -36.65 -14.28 -24.06
CA THR A 202 -36.83 -15.59 -24.69
C THR A 202 -38.16 -16.26 -24.28
N VAL A 203 -38.51 -16.22 -22.99
CA VAL A 203 -39.78 -16.81 -22.49
C VAL A 203 -40.99 -16.03 -23.02
N CYS A 204 -40.95 -14.70 -23.01
CA CYS A 204 -42.05 -13.88 -23.49
C CYS A 204 -42.27 -13.99 -25.02
N GLU A 205 -41.20 -14.11 -25.81
CA GLU A 205 -41.30 -14.38 -27.25
C GLU A 205 -41.91 -15.76 -27.54
N LYS A 206 -41.56 -16.79 -26.74
CA LYS A 206 -42.17 -18.13 -26.84
C LYS A 206 -43.69 -18.09 -26.61
N ILE A 207 -44.15 -17.34 -25.61
CA ILE A 207 -45.60 -17.16 -25.33
C ILE A 207 -46.31 -16.52 -26.52
N GLN A 208 -45.72 -15.48 -27.13
CA GLN A 208 -46.33 -14.79 -28.28
C GLN A 208 -46.42 -15.70 -29.52
N GLY A 209 -45.40 -16.51 -29.77
CA GLY A 209 -45.43 -17.51 -30.85
C GLY A 209 -46.58 -18.51 -30.67
N CYS A 210 -46.84 -18.94 -29.44
CA CYS A 210 -47.92 -19.89 -29.13
C CYS A 210 -49.31 -19.25 -29.24
N ARG A 211 -49.48 -17.99 -28.84
CA ARG A 211 -50.73 -17.23 -29.07
C ARG A 211 -51.06 -17.06 -30.55
N THR A 212 -50.06 -16.73 -31.35
CA THR A 212 -50.22 -16.55 -32.80
C THR A 212 -50.74 -17.82 -33.46
N LYS A 213 -50.21 -18.98 -33.06
CA LYS A 213 -50.67 -20.30 -33.58
C LYS A 213 -52.08 -20.69 -33.10
N LEU A 214 -52.52 -20.17 -31.96
CA LEU A 214 -53.89 -20.35 -31.47
C LEU A 214 -54.88 -19.34 -32.11
N GLY A 215 -54.44 -18.48 -33.03
CA GLY A 215 -55.28 -17.42 -33.61
C GLY A 215 -55.65 -16.33 -32.61
N GLN A 216 -54.94 -16.24 -31.47
CA GLN A 216 -55.20 -15.22 -30.46
C GLN A 216 -54.54 -13.89 -30.87
N PRO A 217 -55.21 -12.75 -30.66
CA PRO A 217 -54.64 -11.45 -31.01
C PRO A 217 -53.36 -11.19 -30.20
N VAL A 218 -52.26 -10.99 -30.92
CA VAL A 218 -50.99 -10.55 -30.34
C VAL A 218 -51.13 -9.08 -29.99
N VAL A 219 -51.31 -8.77 -28.70
CA VAL A 219 -51.31 -7.38 -28.22
C VAL A 219 -49.87 -7.01 -27.85
N PRO A 220 -49.22 -6.05 -28.54
CA PRO A 220 -47.84 -5.66 -28.25
C PRO A 220 -47.63 -5.19 -26.79
N GLN A 221 -48.66 -4.63 -26.16
CA GLN A 221 -48.65 -4.27 -24.74
C GLN A 221 -48.49 -5.49 -23.81
N ALA A 222 -48.98 -6.67 -24.20
CA ALA A 222 -48.83 -7.89 -23.39
C ALA A 222 -47.39 -8.41 -23.41
N LEU A 223 -46.62 -8.17 -24.48
CA LEU A 223 -45.20 -8.52 -24.54
C LEU A 223 -44.38 -7.63 -23.60
N GLN A 224 -44.66 -6.33 -23.58
CA GLN A 224 -43.98 -5.41 -22.67
C GLN A 224 -44.34 -5.66 -21.20
N ALA A 225 -45.61 -5.95 -20.90
CA ALA A 225 -46.04 -6.34 -19.55
C ALA A 225 -45.39 -7.66 -19.09
N CYS A 226 -45.20 -8.61 -20.01
CA CYS A 226 -44.49 -9.86 -19.76
C CYS A 226 -43.03 -9.61 -19.40
N ILE A 227 -42.31 -8.80 -20.21
CA ILE A 227 -40.90 -8.47 -19.97
C ILE A 227 -40.74 -7.71 -18.65
N SER A 228 -41.61 -6.75 -18.35
CA SER A 228 -41.56 -6.00 -17.09
C SER A 228 -41.86 -6.86 -15.87
N GLY A 229 -42.81 -7.80 -15.96
CA GLY A 229 -43.18 -8.71 -14.86
C GLY A 229 -42.12 -9.78 -14.56
N CYS A 230 -41.31 -10.12 -15.56
CA CYS A 230 -40.25 -11.12 -15.43
C CYS A 230 -38.99 -10.56 -14.74
N LYS A 231 -38.81 -9.22 -14.70
CA LYS A 231 -37.73 -8.55 -13.97
C LYS A 231 -37.94 -8.46 -12.46
N VAL A 232 -39.14 -8.76 -11.95
CA VAL A 232 -39.54 -8.41 -10.57
C VAL A 232 -39.18 -9.52 -9.55
N SER A 233 -39.04 -10.79 -9.96
CA SER A 233 -38.62 -11.87 -9.05
C SER A 233 -38.20 -13.16 -9.78
N PRO A 234 -37.22 -13.95 -9.28
CA PRO A 234 -36.94 -15.30 -9.77
C PRO A 234 -38.16 -16.24 -9.71
N ALA A 235 -39.07 -16.03 -8.75
CA ALA A 235 -40.29 -16.81 -8.63
C ALA A 235 -41.30 -16.52 -9.77
N SER A 236 -41.33 -15.28 -10.29
CA SER A 236 -42.19 -14.95 -11.42
C SER A 236 -41.69 -15.57 -12.72
N LYS A 237 -40.36 -15.75 -12.87
CA LYS A 237 -39.77 -16.46 -14.02
C LYS A 237 -40.23 -17.91 -14.11
N GLN A 238 -40.20 -18.65 -12.99
CA GLN A 238 -40.57 -20.07 -12.99
C GLN A 238 -42.07 -20.27 -13.24
N ALA A 239 -42.91 -19.40 -12.68
CA ALA A 239 -44.35 -19.38 -12.96
C ALA A 239 -44.63 -19.09 -14.45
N LEU A 240 -43.91 -18.12 -15.04
CA LEU A 240 -44.05 -17.74 -16.43
C LEU A 240 -43.62 -18.86 -17.40
N GLU A 241 -42.56 -19.60 -17.08
CA GLU A 241 -42.13 -20.77 -17.86
C GLU A 241 -43.17 -21.90 -17.83
N MET A 242 -43.81 -22.16 -16.68
CA MET A 242 -44.88 -23.14 -16.57
C MET A 242 -46.12 -22.72 -17.38
N SER A 243 -46.52 -21.44 -17.30
CA SER A 243 -47.62 -20.91 -18.10
C SER A 243 -47.33 -20.96 -19.60
N ALA A 244 -46.10 -20.63 -20.01
CA ALA A 244 -45.67 -20.70 -21.40
C ALA A 244 -45.74 -22.14 -21.93
N ASN A 245 -45.22 -23.11 -21.18
CA ASN A 245 -45.26 -24.51 -21.59
C ASN A 245 -46.69 -25.05 -21.68
N MET A 246 -47.59 -24.67 -20.76
CA MET A 246 -49.00 -25.09 -20.82
C MET A 246 -49.71 -24.51 -22.06
N LEU A 247 -49.51 -23.22 -22.34
CA LEU A 247 -50.10 -22.54 -23.49
C LEU A 247 -49.57 -23.11 -24.83
N CYS A 248 -48.26 -23.31 -24.92
CA CYS A 248 -47.63 -23.87 -26.12
C CYS A 248 -48.01 -25.33 -26.37
N LYS A 249 -48.23 -26.11 -25.31
CA LYS A 249 -48.72 -27.49 -25.42
C LYS A 249 -50.14 -27.53 -26.00
N GLN A 250 -51.01 -26.61 -25.62
CA GLN A 250 -52.37 -26.48 -26.19
C GLN A 250 -52.33 -26.07 -27.68
N ALA A 251 -51.33 -25.27 -28.06
CA ALA A 251 -51.10 -24.83 -29.44
C ALA A 251 -50.49 -25.92 -30.36
N GLY A 252 -50.28 -27.15 -29.87
CA GLY A 252 -49.60 -28.21 -30.63
C GLY A 252 -48.14 -27.88 -30.96
N VAL A 253 -47.54 -26.90 -30.27
CA VAL A 253 -46.15 -26.50 -30.49
C VAL A 253 -45.26 -27.40 -29.65
N THR A 254 -44.72 -28.44 -30.28
CA THR A 254 -43.63 -29.21 -29.68
C THR A 254 -42.44 -28.28 -29.48
N THR A 255 -41.98 -28.17 -28.23
CA THR A 255 -40.79 -27.36 -27.94
C THR A 255 -39.61 -28.03 -28.66
N PRO A 256 -38.83 -27.31 -29.49
CA PRO A 256 -37.69 -27.90 -30.16
C PRO A 256 -36.74 -28.45 -29.10
N THR A 257 -36.42 -29.74 -29.22
CA THR A 257 -35.42 -30.39 -28.36
C THR A 257 -34.09 -29.65 -28.55
N PRO A 258 -33.45 -29.17 -27.48
CA PRO A 258 -32.17 -28.47 -27.61
C PRO A 258 -31.18 -29.40 -28.29
N THR A 259 -30.64 -28.97 -29.44
CA THR A 259 -29.57 -29.69 -30.14
C THR A 259 -28.35 -29.71 -29.22
N PRO A 260 -27.73 -30.88 -28.99
CA PRO A 260 -26.55 -30.96 -28.13
C PRO A 260 -25.44 -30.06 -28.68
N THR A 261 -25.01 -29.07 -27.90
CA THR A 261 -23.90 -28.20 -28.25
C THR A 261 -22.64 -29.05 -28.37
N PRO A 262 -21.86 -28.96 -29.47
CA PRO A 262 -20.63 -29.72 -29.61
C PRO A 262 -19.64 -29.35 -28.49
N THR A 263 -19.14 -30.36 -27.79
CA THR A 263 -18.16 -30.20 -26.72
C THR A 263 -16.86 -29.64 -27.31
N PRO A 264 -16.33 -28.51 -26.80
CA PRO A 264 -15.06 -27.98 -27.29
C PRO A 264 -13.92 -28.97 -27.01
N THR A 265 -13.14 -29.28 -28.04
CA THR A 265 -11.95 -30.12 -27.95
C THR A 265 -10.90 -29.43 -27.07
N PRO A 266 -10.27 -30.11 -26.10
CA PRO A 266 -9.25 -29.49 -25.26
C PRO A 266 -8.04 -29.06 -26.10
N THR A 267 -7.74 -27.77 -26.09
CA THR A 267 -6.53 -27.21 -26.69
C THR A 267 -5.30 -27.75 -25.94
N PRO A 268 -4.25 -28.20 -26.64
CA PRO A 268 -3.03 -28.68 -25.99
C PRO A 268 -2.42 -27.59 -25.11
N THR A 269 -2.21 -27.91 -23.83
CA THR A 269 -1.55 -27.03 -22.88
C THR A 269 -0.10 -26.80 -23.32
N PRO A 270 0.38 -25.55 -23.43
CA PRO A 270 1.77 -25.30 -23.77
C PRO A 270 2.69 -25.87 -22.70
N THR A 271 3.71 -26.63 -23.13
CA THR A 271 4.75 -27.17 -22.26
C THR A 271 5.47 -26.01 -21.56
N PRO A 272 5.64 -26.03 -20.23
CA PRO A 272 6.33 -24.96 -19.52
C PRO A 272 7.76 -24.83 -20.06
N THR A 273 8.09 -23.65 -20.57
CA THR A 273 9.46 -23.30 -20.92
C THR A 273 10.30 -23.33 -19.64
N PRO A 274 11.47 -23.98 -19.63
CA PRO A 274 12.31 -24.05 -18.44
C PRO A 274 12.64 -22.62 -17.96
N THR A 275 12.26 -22.32 -16.72
CA THR A 275 12.60 -21.05 -16.08
C THR A 275 14.13 -20.95 -16.01
N PRO A 276 14.75 -19.90 -16.56
CA PRO A 276 16.19 -19.75 -16.49
C PRO A 276 16.63 -19.74 -15.02
N THR A 277 17.62 -20.57 -14.71
CA THR A 277 18.18 -20.67 -13.36
C THR A 277 18.71 -19.30 -12.95
N GLY A 278 18.30 -18.79 -11.78
CA GLY A 278 18.50 -17.38 -11.39
C GLY A 278 19.94 -16.86 -11.41
N GLY A 279 20.96 -17.72 -11.51
CA GLY A 279 22.36 -17.32 -11.71
C GLY A 279 22.60 -16.61 -13.04
N ASP A 280 22.03 -17.12 -14.14
CA ASP A 280 22.22 -16.55 -15.48
C ASP A 280 21.63 -15.14 -15.62
N VAL A 281 20.56 -14.87 -14.87
CA VAL A 281 19.86 -13.58 -14.93
C VAL A 281 20.69 -12.48 -14.28
N CYS A 282 21.29 -12.76 -13.12
CA CYS A 282 22.16 -11.81 -12.42
C CYS A 282 23.41 -11.46 -13.23
N ASP A 283 24.07 -12.47 -13.82
CA ASP A 283 25.26 -12.23 -14.63
C ASP A 283 24.97 -11.42 -15.90
N LYS A 284 23.86 -11.70 -16.58
CA LYS A 284 23.42 -10.92 -17.75
C LYS A 284 23.13 -9.46 -17.39
N LEU A 285 22.46 -9.22 -16.27
CA LEU A 285 22.15 -7.86 -15.78
C LEU A 285 23.43 -7.10 -15.44
N CYS A 286 24.34 -7.70 -14.67
CA CYS A 286 25.56 -7.05 -14.24
C CYS A 286 26.51 -6.76 -15.42
N LYS A 287 26.60 -7.66 -16.40
CA LYS A 287 27.36 -7.43 -17.64
C LYS A 287 26.80 -6.27 -18.47
N ARG A 288 25.46 -6.18 -18.58
CA ARG A 288 24.81 -5.07 -19.28
C ARG A 288 25.07 -3.73 -18.58
N MET A 289 24.95 -3.71 -17.25
CA MET A 289 25.29 -2.53 -16.45
C MET A 289 26.75 -2.10 -16.71
N ALA A 290 27.70 -3.03 -16.69
CA ALA A 290 29.11 -2.78 -16.99
C ALA A 290 29.32 -2.07 -18.32
N ALA A 291 28.66 -2.56 -19.39
CA ALA A 291 28.74 -1.97 -20.72
C ALA A 291 28.24 -0.52 -20.73
N CYS A 292 27.17 -0.24 -19.98
CA CYS A 292 26.59 1.10 -19.88
C CYS A 292 27.49 2.08 -19.13
N TYR A 293 28.07 1.66 -18.00
CA TYR A 293 29.04 2.45 -17.25
C TYR A 293 30.35 2.68 -18.00
N LYS A 294 30.84 1.68 -18.73
CA LYS A 294 32.01 1.84 -19.61
C LYS A 294 31.78 2.92 -20.68
N LYS A 295 30.58 3.01 -21.24
CA LYS A 295 30.23 4.05 -22.22
C LYS A 295 30.07 5.45 -21.58
N MET A 296 29.78 5.53 -20.28
CA MET A 296 29.79 6.78 -19.51
C MET A 296 31.21 7.25 -19.13
N GLY A 297 32.25 6.44 -19.35
CA GLY A 297 33.63 6.78 -19.00
C GLY A 297 33.93 6.70 -17.49
N THR A 298 33.14 5.95 -16.72
CA THR A 298 33.40 5.80 -15.28
C THR A 298 34.63 4.91 -15.04
N PRO A 299 35.63 5.36 -14.25
CA PRO A 299 36.67 4.48 -13.77
C PRO A 299 36.07 3.42 -12.82
N ASN A 300 36.70 2.25 -12.71
CA ASN A 300 36.32 1.15 -11.80
C ASN A 300 35.08 0.32 -12.18
N VAL A 301 34.80 0.16 -13.47
CA VAL A 301 33.70 -0.71 -13.96
C VAL A 301 33.80 -2.13 -13.39
N GLU A 302 35.01 -2.71 -13.28
CA GLU A 302 35.19 -4.07 -12.75
C GLU A 302 34.72 -4.22 -11.29
N GLN A 303 35.05 -3.27 -10.41
CA GLN A 303 34.58 -3.31 -9.02
C GLN A 303 33.05 -3.19 -8.93
N MET A 304 32.43 -2.43 -9.82
CA MET A 304 30.98 -2.34 -9.92
C MET A 304 30.34 -3.66 -10.37
N VAL A 305 30.96 -4.39 -11.31
CA VAL A 305 30.45 -5.70 -11.74
C VAL A 305 30.49 -6.70 -10.60
N THR A 306 31.59 -6.75 -9.85
CA THR A 306 31.74 -7.65 -8.71
C THR A 306 30.71 -7.33 -7.61
N SER A 307 30.55 -6.04 -7.27
CA SER A 307 29.55 -5.62 -6.28
C SER A 307 28.11 -5.92 -6.74
N CYS A 308 27.82 -5.73 -8.03
CA CYS A 308 26.54 -6.07 -8.64
C CYS A 308 26.23 -7.57 -8.52
N SER A 309 27.19 -8.43 -8.88
CA SER A 309 26.96 -9.86 -8.90
C SER A 309 26.75 -10.41 -7.48
N THR A 310 27.51 -9.92 -6.48
CA THR A 310 27.30 -10.28 -5.08
C THR A 310 25.92 -9.84 -4.60
N ASN A 311 25.55 -8.56 -4.78
CA ASN A 311 24.27 -8.03 -4.31
C ASN A 311 23.07 -8.73 -4.99
N CYS A 312 23.17 -8.99 -6.30
CA CYS A 312 22.13 -9.70 -7.04
C CYS A 312 21.95 -11.13 -6.55
N ASN A 313 23.04 -11.86 -6.34
CA ASN A 313 22.98 -13.24 -5.85
C ASN A 313 22.44 -13.33 -4.42
N THR A 314 22.79 -12.39 -3.54
CA THR A 314 22.36 -12.43 -2.13
C THR A 314 20.93 -11.93 -1.93
N HIS A 315 20.50 -10.89 -2.65
CA HIS A 315 19.24 -10.20 -2.35
C HIS A 315 18.16 -10.34 -3.43
N LEU A 316 18.53 -10.51 -4.69
CA LEU A 316 17.57 -10.45 -5.81
C LEU A 316 17.15 -11.83 -6.30
N LYS A 317 17.98 -12.86 -6.12
CA LYS A 317 17.74 -14.22 -6.64
C LYS A 317 16.39 -14.82 -6.20
N ASN A 318 15.94 -14.50 -4.99
CA ASN A 318 14.70 -15.03 -4.42
C ASN A 318 13.53 -14.02 -4.43
N ASN A 319 13.72 -12.84 -5.03
CA ASN A 319 12.71 -11.78 -5.06
C ASN A 319 12.49 -11.25 -6.48
N PRO A 320 11.51 -11.80 -7.24
CA PRO A 320 11.28 -11.43 -8.62
C PRO A 320 10.84 -9.95 -8.79
N GLN A 321 10.16 -9.37 -7.79
CA GLN A 321 9.76 -7.97 -7.84
C GLN A 321 10.98 -7.03 -7.70
N ALA A 322 11.88 -7.35 -6.78
CA ALA A 322 13.13 -6.60 -6.60
C ALA A 322 14.04 -6.73 -7.83
N LEU A 323 14.12 -7.93 -8.41
CA LEU A 323 14.87 -8.19 -9.64
C LEU A 323 14.33 -7.37 -10.82
N GLN A 324 13.01 -7.28 -10.96
CA GLN A 324 12.37 -6.47 -12.00
C GLN A 324 12.65 -4.97 -11.80
N ALA A 325 12.59 -4.48 -10.56
CA ALA A 325 12.93 -3.09 -10.24
C ALA A 325 14.40 -2.78 -10.56
N TYR A 326 15.31 -3.70 -10.22
CA TYR A 326 16.73 -3.59 -10.53
C TYR A 326 16.99 -3.56 -12.04
N LYS A 327 16.32 -4.44 -12.79
CA LYS A 327 16.36 -4.45 -14.26
C LYS A 327 15.90 -3.11 -14.86
N MET A 328 14.79 -2.55 -14.39
CA MET A 328 14.31 -1.24 -14.86
C MET A 328 15.29 -0.11 -14.56
N GLY A 329 16.01 -0.18 -13.43
CA GLY A 329 17.08 0.76 -13.08
C GLY A 329 18.22 0.72 -14.08
N ILE A 330 18.72 -0.49 -14.38
CA ILE A 330 19.79 -0.69 -15.38
C ILE A 330 19.33 -0.24 -16.77
N ASP A 331 18.10 -0.59 -17.18
CA ASP A 331 17.52 -0.18 -18.46
C ASP A 331 17.54 1.35 -18.63
N ARG A 332 17.22 2.11 -17.57
CA ARG A 332 17.26 3.58 -17.62
C ARG A 332 18.68 4.14 -17.76
N VAL A 333 19.66 3.58 -17.05
CA VAL A 333 21.07 4.00 -17.17
C VAL A 333 21.59 3.71 -18.57
N CYS A 334 21.28 2.52 -19.10
CA CYS A 334 21.69 2.13 -20.44
C CYS A 334 21.05 2.99 -21.54
N GLN A 335 19.79 3.40 -21.38
CA GLN A 335 19.13 4.33 -22.30
C GLN A 335 19.82 5.69 -22.37
N GLN A 336 20.37 6.21 -21.26
CA GLN A 336 21.09 7.49 -21.25
C GLN A 336 22.34 7.48 -22.14
N VAL A 337 22.94 6.31 -22.35
CA VAL A 337 24.11 6.13 -23.23
C VAL A 337 23.76 5.48 -24.57
N GLY A 338 22.48 5.33 -24.91
CA GLY A 338 22.03 4.76 -26.18
C GLY A 338 22.36 3.27 -26.35
N ILE A 339 22.44 2.51 -25.25
CA ILE A 339 22.53 1.04 -25.27
C ILE A 339 21.12 0.50 -25.05
N LYS A 340 20.60 -0.21 -26.06
CA LYS A 340 19.28 -0.85 -26.01
C LYS A 340 19.39 -2.25 -25.44
#